data_AF-A0AAD1I004-F1
#
_entry.id   AF-A0AAD1I004-F1
#
_cell.length_a   1.000
_cell.length_b   1.000
_cell.length_c   1.000
_cell.angle_alpha   90.00
_cell.angle_beta   90.00
_cell.angle_gamma   90.00
#
_symmetry.space_group_name_H-M   'P 1'
#
loop_
_entity.id
_entity.type
_entity.pdbx_description
1 polymer ?
#
loop_
_entity_poly.entity_id
_entity_poly.type
_entity_poly.pdbx_seq_one_letter_code
_entity_poly.pdbx_strand_id
1 'polypeptide(L)'
;MDPPGRCGGGTCRGRTDIESAKTTTGFGDTIGGPGGTASGTSTGGAGGSASNGGHGGTGGKASIAAGGENAVASGTSQGGTGGEGDGGQGGNAGTSRVTALGENTTSTGGSATGGDGGTGSGTGSTGGNGADGNIGAALTSAGSSTDQPTANNNTVVGGSGGLGGSGHTGGNGTEADVYSVNNGSNSAWPNPNNDQTVTGANGADNP
;
A
#
# COMPACT_ATOMS: atom_id res chain seq x y z
N MET A 1 14.95 -27.62 0.36
CA MET A 1 14.09 -26.57 0.95
C MET A 1 14.94 -25.32 1.02
N ASP A 2 14.70 -24.35 0.15
CA ASP A 2 15.31 -23.02 0.23
C ASP A 2 14.50 -22.13 1.19
N PRO A 3 15.13 -21.26 1.98
CA PRO A 3 14.44 -20.37 2.90
C PRO A 3 13.74 -19.23 2.12
N PRO A 4 12.63 -18.69 2.63
CA PRO A 4 11.93 -17.59 1.97
C PRO A 4 12.76 -16.30 2.06
N GLY A 5 13.07 -15.70 0.90
CA GLY A 5 13.54 -14.31 0.83
C GLY A 5 14.94 -14.05 0.26
N ARG A 6 15.65 -15.04 -0.29
CA ARG A 6 16.88 -14.74 -1.05
C ARG A 6 16.58 -14.66 -2.55
N CYS A 7 16.33 -13.45 -3.05
CA CYS A 7 16.46 -13.17 -4.48
C CYS A 7 17.96 -13.18 -4.81
N GLY A 8 18.46 -14.30 -5.33
CA GLY A 8 19.83 -14.39 -5.85
C GLY A 8 19.94 -13.61 -7.16
N GLY A 9 20.55 -12.42 -7.12
CA GLY A 9 21.03 -11.69 -8.30
C GLY A 9 19.96 -11.10 -9.25
N GLY A 10 18.69 -11.03 -8.85
CA GLY A 10 17.60 -10.46 -9.68
C GLY A 10 16.53 -9.75 -8.86
N THR A 11 15.84 -8.78 -9.47
CA THR A 11 14.85 -7.87 -8.86
C THR A 11 13.74 -8.62 -8.11
N CYS A 12 13.58 -8.39 -6.80
CA CYS A 12 12.46 -8.96 -6.04
C CYS A 12 11.15 -8.26 -6.42
N ARG A 13 10.26 -8.97 -7.12
CA ARG A 13 8.90 -8.48 -7.41
C ARG A 13 8.04 -8.47 -6.15
N GLY A 14 7.14 -7.51 -6.08
CA GLY A 14 6.08 -7.42 -5.09
C GLY A 14 5.07 -8.56 -5.22
N ARG A 15 4.48 -8.94 -4.09
CA ARG A 15 3.43 -9.97 -4.02
C ARG A 15 2.05 -9.36 -4.30
N THR A 16 1.13 -10.21 -4.76
CA THR A 16 -0.27 -9.87 -5.07
C THR A 16 -1.21 -10.82 -4.36
N ASP A 17 -2.22 -10.27 -3.68
CA ASP A 17 -3.25 -11.08 -3.02
C ASP A 17 -4.67 -10.55 -3.34
N ILE A 18 -5.63 -11.46 -3.55
CA ILE A 18 -7.08 -11.16 -3.57
C ILE A 18 -7.77 -12.16 -2.61
N GLU A 19 -8.39 -11.67 -1.54
CA GLU A 19 -8.84 -12.50 -0.41
C GLU A 19 -10.26 -12.14 0.05
N SER A 20 -11.20 -13.10 0.05
CA SER A 20 -12.63 -12.87 0.37
C SER A 20 -13.06 -13.26 1.80
N ALA A 21 -12.11 -13.68 2.64
CA ALA A 21 -12.37 -14.06 4.04
C ALA A 21 -11.29 -13.48 4.96
N LYS A 22 -10.95 -12.20 4.75
CA LYS A 22 -9.84 -11.57 5.47
C LYS A 22 -10.19 -11.39 6.93
N THR A 23 -9.31 -11.85 7.82
CA THR A 23 -9.28 -11.41 9.21
C THR A 23 -7.95 -10.70 9.47
N THR A 24 -7.98 -9.56 10.13
CA THR A 24 -6.78 -8.81 10.47
C THR A 24 -6.98 -7.96 11.72
N THR A 25 -5.89 -7.45 12.27
CA THR A 25 -5.94 -6.44 13.33
C THR A 25 -5.85 -5.06 12.71
N GLY A 26 -6.81 -4.18 12.98
CA GLY A 26 -6.87 -2.82 12.47
C GLY A 26 -7.70 -1.94 13.40
N PHE A 27 -7.35 -0.67 13.49
CA PHE A 27 -8.09 0.30 14.32
C PHE A 27 -8.26 -0.10 15.80
N GLY A 28 -7.30 -0.88 16.33
CA GLY A 28 -7.33 -1.40 17.71
C GLY A 28 -8.19 -2.66 17.91
N ASP A 29 -8.70 -3.27 16.85
CA ASP A 29 -9.61 -4.42 16.91
C ASP A 29 -9.22 -5.54 15.94
N THR A 30 -9.79 -6.74 16.13
CA THR A 30 -9.79 -7.80 15.11
C THR A 30 -11.02 -7.66 14.23
N ILE A 31 -10.81 -7.33 12.96
CA ILE A 31 -11.87 -7.00 12.00
C ILE A 31 -11.87 -7.94 10.79
N GLY A 32 -13.01 -8.03 10.13
CA GLY A 32 -13.25 -8.89 8.98
C GLY A 32 -13.90 -10.22 9.37
N GLY A 33 -13.51 -11.32 8.70
CA GLY A 33 -14.10 -12.65 8.85
C GLY A 33 -14.62 -13.23 7.53
N PRO A 34 -15.32 -14.39 7.57
CA PRO A 34 -15.93 -14.98 6.39
C PRO A 34 -17.09 -14.12 5.85
N GLY A 35 -17.54 -14.43 4.62
CA GLY A 35 -18.75 -13.83 4.02
C GLY A 35 -18.50 -12.60 3.15
N GLY A 36 -17.24 -12.19 2.98
CA GLY A 36 -16.87 -11.08 2.09
C GLY A 36 -16.74 -11.52 0.63
N THR A 37 -16.65 -10.55 -0.27
CA THR A 37 -16.34 -10.74 -1.70
C THR A 37 -15.25 -9.76 -2.12
N ALA A 38 -14.09 -10.29 -2.53
CA ALA A 38 -12.98 -9.51 -3.08
C ALA A 38 -12.80 -9.81 -4.57
N SER A 39 -12.67 -8.78 -5.39
CA SER A 39 -12.45 -8.92 -6.84
C SER A 39 -11.69 -7.73 -7.43
N GLY A 40 -11.15 -7.84 -8.65
CA GLY A 40 -10.48 -6.74 -9.35
C GLY A 40 -9.07 -7.08 -9.81
N THR A 41 -8.23 -6.06 -9.96
CA THR A 41 -6.85 -6.20 -10.44
C THR A 41 -5.86 -5.90 -9.31
N SER A 42 -5.05 -6.89 -8.94
CA SER A 42 -3.99 -6.75 -7.94
C SER A 42 -2.66 -7.07 -8.59
N THR A 43 -1.74 -6.10 -8.64
CA THR A 43 -0.42 -6.26 -9.29
C THR A 43 0.69 -5.73 -8.39
N GLY A 44 1.67 -6.56 -8.07
CA GLY A 44 2.81 -6.19 -7.26
C GLY A 44 3.77 -5.34 -8.08
N GLY A 45 4.60 -4.56 -7.40
CA GLY A 45 5.62 -3.74 -8.01
C GLY A 45 6.79 -4.54 -8.57
N ALA A 46 7.49 -3.99 -9.56
CA ALA A 46 8.79 -4.52 -9.94
C ALA A 46 9.84 -4.17 -8.88
N GLY A 47 10.87 -5.00 -8.72
CA GLY A 47 12.06 -4.57 -7.99
C GLY A 47 12.89 -3.59 -8.81
N GLY A 48 13.76 -2.85 -8.16
CA GLY A 48 14.63 -1.88 -8.79
C GLY A 48 15.87 -2.50 -9.43
N SER A 49 16.43 -1.80 -10.40
CA SER A 49 17.66 -2.19 -11.09
C SER A 49 18.88 -2.09 -10.17
N ALA A 50 19.92 -2.88 -10.47
CA ALA A 50 21.20 -2.86 -9.77
C ALA A 50 22.33 -2.68 -10.79
N SER A 51 23.20 -1.69 -10.57
CA SER A 51 24.31 -1.36 -11.45
C SER A 51 25.53 -0.91 -10.63
N ASN A 52 26.74 -1.02 -11.20
CA ASN A 52 28.01 -0.56 -10.61
C ASN A 52 28.29 -1.02 -9.16
N GLY A 53 27.88 -2.25 -8.81
CA GLY A 53 28.04 -2.80 -7.46
C GLY A 53 26.99 -2.34 -6.45
N GLY A 54 25.99 -1.57 -6.91
CA GLY A 54 24.80 -1.20 -6.14
C GLY A 54 23.76 -2.32 -6.06
N HIS A 55 22.69 -2.04 -5.33
CA HIS A 55 21.58 -2.97 -5.08
C HIS A 55 20.26 -2.27 -5.32
N GLY A 56 19.39 -2.83 -6.16
CA GLY A 56 18.05 -2.31 -6.37
C GLY A 56 17.14 -2.52 -5.15
N GLY A 57 16.11 -1.69 -5.05
CA GLY A 57 15.07 -1.79 -4.04
C GLY A 57 14.06 -2.89 -4.31
N THR A 58 13.28 -3.27 -3.30
CA THR A 58 12.19 -4.24 -3.47
C THR A 58 10.93 -3.58 -4.02
N GLY A 59 10.19 -4.32 -4.86
CA GLY A 59 8.88 -3.89 -5.33
C GLY A 59 7.80 -4.01 -4.25
N GLY A 60 6.87 -3.07 -4.24
CA GLY A 60 5.77 -2.99 -3.30
C GLY A 60 4.72 -4.08 -3.49
N LYS A 61 4.01 -4.47 -2.42
CA LYS A 61 2.91 -5.44 -2.54
C LYS A 61 1.63 -4.75 -3.04
N ALA A 62 0.68 -5.55 -3.50
CA ALA A 62 -0.69 -5.12 -3.77
C ALA A 62 -1.67 -6.13 -3.18
N SER A 63 -2.80 -5.64 -2.66
CA SER A 63 -3.85 -6.52 -2.15
C SER A 63 -5.25 -5.94 -2.26
N ILE A 64 -6.21 -6.78 -2.61
CA ILE A 64 -7.64 -6.49 -2.50
C ILE A 64 -8.23 -7.50 -1.51
N ALA A 65 -8.84 -7.04 -0.43
CA ALA A 65 -9.32 -7.93 0.62
C ALA A 65 -10.68 -7.53 1.16
N ALA A 66 -11.60 -8.50 1.23
CA ALA A 66 -12.88 -8.37 1.88
C ALA A 66 -12.98 -9.39 3.02
N GLY A 67 -13.63 -8.99 4.11
CA GLY A 67 -13.97 -9.91 5.19
C GLY A 67 -15.14 -9.37 6.00
N GLY A 68 -16.01 -10.25 6.48
CA GLY A 68 -17.30 -9.92 7.08
C GLY A 68 -18.46 -10.12 6.11
N GLU A 69 -19.62 -10.45 6.65
CA GLU A 69 -20.81 -10.78 5.85
C GLU A 69 -21.24 -9.59 4.97
N ASN A 70 -21.46 -9.85 3.68
CA ASN A 70 -21.77 -8.85 2.66
C ASN A 70 -20.70 -7.75 2.47
N ALA A 71 -19.49 -7.92 3.01
CA ALA A 71 -18.40 -6.99 2.74
C ALA A 71 -17.94 -7.10 1.28
N VAL A 72 -17.76 -5.98 0.60
CA VAL A 72 -17.33 -5.97 -0.81
C VAL A 72 -16.13 -5.07 -1.03
N ALA A 73 -15.02 -5.68 -1.45
CA ALA A 73 -13.82 -4.97 -1.90
C ALA A 73 -13.60 -5.21 -3.40
N SER A 74 -13.51 -4.14 -4.19
CA SER A 74 -13.12 -4.26 -5.59
C SER A 74 -12.43 -3.02 -6.15
N GLY A 75 -11.61 -3.22 -7.18
CA GLY A 75 -10.92 -2.13 -7.85
C GLY A 75 -9.54 -2.52 -8.36
N THR A 76 -8.61 -1.57 -8.32
CA THR A 76 -7.22 -1.76 -8.71
C THR A 76 -6.29 -1.51 -7.52
N SER A 77 -5.36 -2.43 -7.28
CA SER A 77 -4.27 -2.30 -6.32
C SER A 77 -2.95 -2.54 -7.04
N GLN A 78 -2.06 -1.54 -7.06
CA GLN A 78 -0.74 -1.61 -7.68
C GLN A 78 0.37 -1.31 -6.66
N GLY A 79 1.32 -2.23 -6.46
CA GLY A 79 2.49 -1.94 -5.63
C GLY A 79 3.47 -1.02 -6.35
N GLY A 80 4.19 -0.17 -5.62
CA GLY A 80 5.21 0.70 -6.21
C GLY A 80 6.42 -0.07 -6.75
N THR A 81 7.18 0.54 -7.65
CA THR A 81 8.44 -0.02 -8.16
C THR A 81 9.60 0.29 -7.21
N GLY A 82 10.45 -0.71 -6.94
CA GLY A 82 11.67 -0.50 -6.15
C GLY A 82 12.65 0.43 -6.87
N GLY A 83 13.37 1.24 -6.11
CA GLY A 83 14.32 2.22 -6.66
C GLY A 83 15.59 1.58 -7.21
N GLU A 84 16.25 2.25 -8.15
CA GLU A 84 17.54 1.81 -8.67
C GLU A 84 18.67 1.96 -7.63
N GLY A 85 19.59 1.00 -7.59
CA GLY A 85 20.86 1.14 -6.88
C GLY A 85 22.03 1.14 -7.86
N ASP A 86 22.60 2.32 -8.10
CA ASP A 86 23.75 2.53 -8.98
C ASP A 86 24.99 2.85 -8.15
N GLY A 87 25.77 1.82 -7.81
CA GLY A 87 26.87 1.93 -6.83
C GLY A 87 26.41 2.20 -5.39
N GLY A 88 25.12 2.44 -5.17
CA GLY A 88 24.43 2.59 -3.88
C GLY A 88 23.24 1.65 -3.73
N GLN A 89 22.35 1.91 -2.77
CA GLN A 89 21.15 1.10 -2.49
C GLN A 89 19.89 1.84 -2.91
N GLY A 90 19.09 1.26 -3.81
CA GLY A 90 17.76 1.77 -4.14
C GLY A 90 16.76 1.58 -3.00
N GLY A 91 15.84 2.52 -2.86
CA GLY A 91 14.79 2.48 -1.83
C GLY A 91 13.72 1.44 -2.13
N ASN A 92 13.07 0.93 -1.09
CA ASN A 92 11.94 0.01 -1.26
C ASN A 92 10.69 0.79 -1.69
N ALA A 93 9.84 0.16 -2.49
CA ALA A 93 8.56 0.75 -2.84
C ALA A 93 7.50 0.52 -1.75
N GLY A 94 6.48 1.38 -1.77
CA GLY A 94 5.29 1.29 -0.96
C GLY A 94 4.31 0.23 -1.43
N THR A 95 3.49 -0.25 -0.51
CA THR A 95 2.40 -1.21 -0.74
C THR A 95 1.11 -0.49 -1.11
N SER A 96 0.23 -1.16 -1.86
CA SER A 96 -1.16 -0.72 -2.03
C SER A 96 -2.16 -1.69 -1.45
N ARG A 97 -3.30 -1.16 -0.97
CA ARG A 97 -4.41 -1.94 -0.45
C ARG A 97 -5.77 -1.36 -0.80
N VAL A 98 -6.71 -2.23 -1.14
CA VAL A 98 -8.16 -1.94 -1.20
C VAL A 98 -8.87 -2.91 -0.27
N THR A 99 -9.49 -2.42 0.80
CA THR A 99 -10.09 -3.29 1.83
C THR A 99 -11.54 -2.96 2.19
N ALA A 100 -12.32 -3.99 2.50
CA ALA A 100 -13.65 -3.88 3.11
C ALA A 100 -13.75 -4.90 4.25
N LEU A 101 -13.68 -4.44 5.50
CA LEU A 101 -13.46 -5.27 6.68
C LEU A 101 -14.57 -5.05 7.72
N GLY A 102 -15.59 -5.89 7.68
CA GLY A 102 -16.75 -5.85 8.57
C GLY A 102 -18.06 -5.97 7.80
N GLU A 103 -19.13 -6.33 8.50
CA GLU A 103 -20.44 -6.55 7.90
C GLU A 103 -20.92 -5.31 7.11
N ASN A 104 -21.42 -5.52 5.90
CA ASN A 104 -21.94 -4.49 4.99
C ASN A 104 -20.96 -3.33 4.66
N THR A 105 -19.65 -3.54 4.83
CA THR A 105 -18.63 -2.55 4.42
C THR A 105 -18.40 -2.61 2.91
N THR A 106 -18.15 -1.45 2.27
CA THR A 106 -17.83 -1.41 0.83
C THR A 106 -16.63 -0.52 0.50
N SER A 107 -15.73 -1.04 -0.34
CA SER A 107 -14.59 -0.31 -0.90
C SER A 107 -14.42 -0.76 -2.35
N THR A 108 -15.16 -0.13 -3.25
CA THR A 108 -15.36 -0.56 -4.63
C THR A 108 -15.01 0.53 -5.65
N GLY A 109 -14.59 0.14 -6.85
CA GLY A 109 -14.28 1.08 -7.94
C GLY A 109 -13.05 1.96 -7.71
N GLY A 110 -12.31 1.76 -6.62
CA GLY A 110 -11.13 2.55 -6.28
C GLY A 110 -9.84 2.07 -6.95
N SER A 111 -8.83 2.93 -6.95
CA SER A 111 -7.48 2.67 -7.43
C SER A 111 -6.45 3.08 -6.38
N ALA A 112 -5.76 2.11 -5.78
CA ALA A 112 -4.71 2.31 -4.79
C ALA A 112 -3.33 1.96 -5.38
N THR A 113 -2.37 2.87 -5.27
CA THR A 113 -0.99 2.67 -5.75
C THR A 113 0.01 3.01 -4.65
N GLY A 114 0.97 2.11 -4.39
CA GLY A 114 2.09 2.40 -3.50
C GLY A 114 3.12 3.30 -4.20
N GLY A 115 3.81 4.15 -3.45
CA GLY A 115 4.84 5.02 -3.98
C GLY A 115 6.09 4.27 -4.43
N ASP A 116 6.81 4.81 -5.40
CA ASP A 116 8.05 4.20 -5.89
C ASP A 116 9.20 4.44 -4.91
N GLY A 117 10.15 3.51 -4.87
CA GLY A 117 11.41 3.69 -4.15
C GLY A 117 12.32 4.68 -4.87
N GLY A 118 13.01 5.52 -4.10
CA GLY A 118 14.00 6.47 -4.61
C GLY A 118 15.28 5.79 -5.07
N THR A 119 16.05 6.46 -5.92
CA THR A 119 17.33 5.93 -6.42
C THR A 119 18.45 6.13 -5.38
N GLY A 120 19.36 5.17 -5.25
CA GLY A 120 20.61 5.32 -4.51
C GLY A 120 21.81 5.32 -5.45
N SER A 121 22.38 6.50 -5.70
CA SER A 121 23.48 6.69 -6.66
C SER A 121 24.79 7.03 -5.94
N GLY A 122 25.83 6.25 -6.22
CA GLY A 122 27.17 6.42 -5.65
C GLY A 122 27.41 5.61 -4.38
N THR A 123 28.70 5.44 -4.05
CA THR A 123 29.10 4.66 -2.88
C THR A 123 28.58 5.30 -1.60
N GLY A 124 27.94 4.48 -0.76
CA GLY A 124 27.39 4.93 0.52
C GLY A 124 26.04 5.62 0.43
N SER A 125 25.43 5.69 -0.75
CA SER A 125 24.14 6.35 -0.96
C SER A 125 22.97 5.39 -0.82
N THR A 126 21.84 5.88 -0.34
CA THR A 126 20.59 5.10 -0.22
C THR A 126 19.39 5.92 -0.71
N GLY A 127 18.61 5.39 -1.64
CA GLY A 127 17.34 6.01 -2.04
C GLY A 127 16.29 5.91 -0.93
N GLY A 128 15.43 6.93 -0.82
CA GLY A 128 14.32 6.93 0.12
C GLY A 128 13.28 5.88 -0.19
N ASN A 129 12.52 5.43 0.80
CA ASN A 129 11.43 4.49 0.55
C ASN A 129 10.20 5.21 0.00
N GLY A 130 9.50 4.55 -0.93
CA GLY A 130 8.12 4.89 -1.26
C GLY A 130 7.18 4.50 -0.12
N ALA A 131 6.05 5.19 -0.05
CA ALA A 131 5.07 5.01 1.02
C ALA A 131 3.79 4.32 0.53
N ASP A 132 3.00 3.82 1.48
CA ASP A 132 1.81 3.05 1.17
C ASP A 132 0.67 3.94 0.62
N GLY A 133 -0.15 3.35 -0.24
CA GLY A 133 -1.40 3.93 -0.73
C GLY A 133 -2.58 3.01 -0.38
N ASN A 134 -3.47 3.43 0.50
CA ASN A 134 -4.54 2.55 1.01
C ASN A 134 -5.94 3.17 0.85
N ILE A 135 -6.89 2.31 0.47
CA ILE A 135 -8.33 2.59 0.48
C ILE A 135 -8.97 1.54 1.37
N GLY A 136 -9.79 1.94 2.33
CA GLY A 136 -10.47 0.96 3.19
C GLY A 136 -11.79 1.40 3.78
N ALA A 137 -12.70 0.46 3.91
CA ALA A 137 -13.88 0.58 4.75
C ALA A 137 -13.79 -0.45 5.87
N ALA A 138 -14.10 -0.07 7.10
CA ALA A 138 -14.05 -0.99 8.23
C ALA A 138 -15.14 -0.77 9.27
N LEU A 139 -15.59 -1.88 9.87
CA LEU A 139 -16.45 -1.90 11.03
C LEU A 139 -15.67 -2.50 12.21
N THR A 140 -15.53 -1.74 13.30
CA THR A 140 -14.96 -2.22 14.56
C THR A 140 -16.06 -2.61 15.54
N SER A 141 -15.69 -3.19 16.67
CA SER A 141 -16.57 -3.53 17.80
C SER A 141 -17.33 -2.34 18.40
N ALA A 142 -16.91 -1.11 18.11
CA ALA A 142 -17.63 0.10 18.51
C ALA A 142 -18.75 0.49 17.52
N GLY A 143 -18.75 -0.07 16.31
CA GLY A 143 -19.75 0.16 15.28
C GLY A 143 -20.88 -0.87 15.30
N SER A 144 -21.83 -0.68 14.38
CA SER A 144 -22.94 -1.60 14.09
C SER A 144 -23.05 -1.87 12.59
N SER A 145 -23.61 -3.01 12.20
CA SER A 145 -23.81 -3.35 10.78
C SER A 145 -24.70 -2.36 10.02
N THR A 146 -25.47 -1.53 10.74
CA THR A 146 -26.26 -0.41 10.21
C THR A 146 -25.41 0.78 9.76
N ASP A 147 -24.17 0.88 10.23
CA ASP A 147 -23.27 2.00 9.92
C ASP A 147 -22.83 1.98 8.45
N GLN A 148 -22.78 0.79 7.83
CA GLN A 148 -22.45 0.56 6.42
C GLN A 148 -21.29 1.43 5.90
N PRO A 149 -20.07 1.31 6.46
CA PRO A 149 -18.93 2.13 6.06
C PRO A 149 -18.62 2.00 4.57
N THR A 150 -18.42 3.13 3.88
CA THR A 150 -18.13 3.14 2.43
C THR A 150 -16.91 3.99 2.06
N ALA A 151 -16.03 3.43 1.23
CA ALA A 151 -14.83 4.09 0.70
C ALA A 151 -14.67 3.82 -0.81
N ASN A 152 -15.71 4.12 -1.58
CA ASN A 152 -15.84 3.83 -3.01
C ASN A 152 -15.20 4.90 -3.90
N ASN A 153 -14.78 4.50 -5.10
CA ASN A 153 -14.28 5.36 -6.19
C ASN A 153 -13.10 6.27 -5.82
N ASN A 154 -12.33 5.89 -4.82
CA ASN A 154 -11.17 6.67 -4.38
C ASN A 154 -9.95 6.41 -5.27
N THR A 155 -9.14 7.43 -5.52
CA THR A 155 -7.81 7.31 -6.15
C THR A 155 -6.75 7.70 -5.14
N VAL A 156 -5.87 6.77 -4.77
CA VAL A 156 -4.88 6.95 -3.71
C VAL A 156 -3.50 6.54 -4.21
N VAL A 157 -2.52 7.43 -4.06
CA VAL A 157 -1.13 7.19 -4.45
C VAL A 157 -0.20 7.55 -3.29
N GLY A 158 0.54 6.57 -2.76
CA GLY A 158 1.57 6.82 -1.76
C GLY A 158 2.71 7.68 -2.32
N GLY A 159 3.34 8.49 -1.47
CA GLY A 159 4.46 9.34 -1.88
C GLY A 159 5.68 8.51 -2.28
N SER A 160 6.42 8.96 -3.29
CA SER A 160 7.66 8.29 -3.72
C SER A 160 8.85 8.68 -2.84
N GLY A 161 9.84 7.80 -2.74
CA GLY A 161 11.10 8.11 -2.07
C GLY A 161 11.99 9.05 -2.88
N GLY A 162 12.77 9.88 -2.19
CA GLY A 162 13.73 10.79 -2.79
C GLY A 162 15.05 10.11 -3.19
N LEU A 163 15.83 10.80 -4.01
CA LEU A 163 17.18 10.41 -4.44
C LEU A 163 18.17 10.51 -3.27
N GLY A 164 18.90 9.42 -3.02
CA GLY A 164 20.16 9.45 -2.28
C GLY A 164 21.34 9.51 -3.24
N GLY A 165 21.94 10.68 -3.39
CA GLY A 165 23.20 10.89 -4.10
C GLY A 165 24.42 10.58 -3.22
N SER A 166 25.63 10.69 -3.76
CA SER A 166 26.89 10.25 -3.14
C SER A 166 27.01 10.54 -1.64
N GLY A 167 26.87 9.50 -0.83
CA GLY A 167 27.00 9.57 0.64
C GLY A 167 25.75 10.09 1.39
N HIS A 168 24.65 10.34 0.68
CA HIS A 168 23.38 10.82 1.22
C HIS A 168 22.29 9.74 1.17
N THR A 169 21.30 9.90 2.06
CA THR A 169 20.08 9.08 2.05
C THR A 169 18.90 9.95 1.63
N GLY A 170 18.17 9.55 0.59
CA GLY A 170 16.95 10.24 0.17
C GLY A 170 15.84 10.17 1.22
N GLY A 171 15.01 11.20 1.28
CA GLY A 171 13.85 11.22 2.18
C GLY A 171 12.80 10.17 1.78
N ASN A 172 12.03 9.67 2.75
CA ASN A 172 10.91 8.78 2.45
C ASN A 172 9.71 9.58 1.92
N GLY A 173 8.90 8.96 1.08
CA GLY A 173 7.57 9.46 0.77
C GLY A 173 6.63 9.38 1.99
N THR A 174 5.49 10.04 1.92
CA THR A 174 4.44 9.97 2.95
C THR A 174 3.28 9.08 2.53
N GLU A 175 2.65 8.42 3.49
CA GLU A 175 1.48 7.59 3.25
C GLU A 175 0.32 8.42 2.70
N ALA A 176 -0.52 7.75 1.90
CA ALA A 176 -1.78 8.28 1.43
C ALA A 176 -2.88 7.28 1.79
N ASP A 177 -3.86 7.73 2.57
CA ASP A 177 -4.90 6.87 3.11
C ASP A 177 -6.27 7.50 2.90
N VAL A 178 -7.24 6.67 2.48
CA VAL A 178 -8.65 7.01 2.51
C VAL A 178 -9.37 5.88 3.26
N TYR A 179 -9.82 6.18 4.47
CA TYR A 179 -10.56 5.23 5.30
C TYR A 179 -11.95 5.77 5.68
N SER A 180 -12.93 4.88 5.68
CA SER A 180 -14.24 5.08 6.29
C SER A 180 -14.44 4.03 7.38
N VAL A 181 -14.74 4.48 8.61
CA VAL A 181 -14.84 3.57 9.77
C VAL A 181 -16.11 3.82 10.57
N ASN A 182 -16.84 2.75 10.90
CA ASN A 182 -18.09 2.78 11.66
C ASN A 182 -19.03 3.87 11.12
N ASN A 183 -19.79 4.55 11.98
CA ASN A 183 -20.63 5.69 11.65
C ASN A 183 -19.88 7.02 11.40
N GLY A 184 -18.55 7.01 11.22
CA GLY A 184 -17.77 8.23 11.00
C GLY A 184 -17.59 9.11 12.23
N SER A 185 -17.77 8.56 13.45
CA SER A 185 -17.57 9.27 14.72
C SER A 185 -16.15 9.79 14.93
N ASN A 186 -15.15 9.23 14.22
CA ASN A 186 -13.81 9.77 14.14
C ASN A 186 -13.69 10.68 12.92
N SER A 187 -13.42 11.98 13.12
CA SER A 187 -13.25 12.94 12.03
C SER A 187 -12.07 12.64 11.11
N ALA A 188 -11.10 11.84 11.55
CA ALA A 188 -10.02 11.37 10.68
C ALA A 188 -10.48 10.29 9.69
N TRP A 189 -11.57 9.57 9.99
CA TRP A 189 -12.11 8.47 9.18
C TRP A 189 -13.63 8.66 8.99
N PRO A 190 -14.04 9.69 8.23
CA PRO A 190 -15.46 9.98 8.03
C PRO A 190 -16.16 8.81 7.35
N ASN A 191 -17.48 8.69 7.56
CA ASN A 191 -18.32 7.75 6.81
C ASN A 191 -19.54 8.51 6.25
N PRO A 192 -19.76 8.52 4.93
CA PRO A 192 -18.94 7.90 3.88
C PRO A 192 -17.62 8.65 3.60
N ASN A 193 -16.67 7.99 2.95
CA ASN A 193 -15.43 8.58 2.45
C ASN A 193 -15.14 8.17 0.99
N ASN A 194 -16.00 8.64 0.09
CA ASN A 194 -16.01 8.27 -1.34
C ASN A 194 -15.44 9.38 -2.22
N ASP A 195 -15.08 9.03 -3.46
CA ASP A 195 -14.71 9.96 -4.54
C ASP A 195 -13.52 10.89 -4.22
N GLN A 196 -12.62 10.45 -3.34
CA GLN A 196 -11.42 11.19 -2.96
C GLN A 196 -10.27 10.96 -3.96
N THR A 197 -9.42 11.96 -4.08
CA THR A 197 -8.11 11.84 -4.73
C THR A 197 -7.04 12.28 -3.74
N VAL A 198 -6.21 11.35 -3.28
CA VAL A 198 -5.16 11.60 -2.28
C VAL A 198 -3.81 11.17 -2.82
N THR A 199 -2.81 12.03 -2.68
CA THR A 199 -1.43 11.74 -3.08
C THR A 199 -0.50 12.11 -1.93
N GLY A 200 0.32 11.16 -1.52
CA GLY A 200 1.35 11.37 -0.52
C GLY A 200 2.46 12.27 -1.06
N ALA A 201 3.09 13.05 -0.18
CA ALA A 201 4.22 13.88 -0.55
C ALA A 201 5.44 13.00 -0.83
N ASN A 202 6.22 13.38 -1.84
CA ASN A 202 7.49 12.72 -2.13
C ASN A 202 8.54 13.09 -1.09
N GLY A 203 9.47 12.17 -0.86
CA GLY A 203 10.65 12.43 -0.05
C GLY A 203 11.59 13.44 -0.71
N ALA A 204 12.34 14.16 0.12
CA ALA A 204 13.34 15.12 -0.36
C ALA A 204 14.54 14.41 -0.99
N ASP A 205 15.12 15.03 -2.01
CA ASP A 205 16.36 14.56 -2.64
C ASP A 205 17.57 15.11 -1.88
N ASN A 206 18.52 14.24 -1.55
CA ASN A 206 19.78 14.60 -0.87
C ASN A 206 19.61 15.49 0.39
N PRO A 207 18.72 15.15 1.33
CA PRO A 207 18.57 15.89 2.57
C PRO A 207 19.80 15.80 3.49
#